data_AF-K1XD65-F1
#
_entry.id   AF-K1XD65-F1
#
_cell.length_a   1.000
_cell.length_b   1.000
_cell.length_c   1.000
_cell.angle_alpha   90.00
_cell.angle_beta   90.00
_cell.angle_gamma   90.00
#
_symmetry.space_group_name_H-M   'P 1'
#
loop_
_entity.id
_entity.type
_entity.pdbx_description
1 polymer ?
#
loop_
_entity_poly.entity_id
_entity_poly.type
_entity_poly.pdbx_seq_one_letter_code
_entity_poly.pdbx_strand_id
1 'polypeptide(L)'
;MKVYRDGEGAGRDSWTTTTHTSSSSSPPSPDTSPSSSPHSSSLTSTSTSSSDPTTSTTALAPTEEFPSIDDEILTKMERRRKAIIWFSVSEALREKYLTDMGGRDKTSEDVMRRLFENVAPPGTKYQALETLKVEEHMRESVRRARERCSRVEREKGEGDE
;
A
#
# COMPACT_ATOMS: atom_id res chain seq x y z
N MET A 1 -28.58 -55.74 -39.37
CA MET A 1 -27.89 -54.49 -38.98
C MET A 1 -28.02 -54.32 -37.48
N LYS A 2 -26.89 -54.11 -36.80
CA LYS A 2 -26.80 -54.09 -35.33
C LYS A 2 -27.54 -52.88 -34.77
N VAL A 3 -28.45 -53.16 -33.85
CA VAL A 3 -29.20 -52.22 -33.01
C VAL A 3 -28.29 -51.81 -31.86
N TYR A 4 -28.12 -50.50 -31.64
CA TYR A 4 -27.43 -49.99 -30.46
C TYR A 4 -28.43 -49.94 -29.30
N ARG A 5 -28.05 -50.59 -28.21
CA ARG A 5 -28.75 -50.67 -26.93
C ARG A 5 -27.78 -50.14 -25.85
N ASP A 6 -28.37 -49.40 -24.91
CA ASP A 6 -27.90 -49.07 -23.55
C ASP A 6 -26.64 -48.17 -23.44
N GLY A 7 -26.57 -47.19 -22.55
CA GLY A 7 -27.46 -46.80 -21.46
C GLY A 7 -26.80 -45.75 -20.57
N GLU A 8 -27.62 -45.25 -19.63
CA GLU A 8 -27.25 -44.64 -18.34
C GLU A 8 -26.64 -43.21 -18.36
N GLY A 9 -27.08 -42.24 -17.56
CA GLY A 9 -28.01 -42.29 -16.44
C GLY A 9 -28.54 -40.91 -16.08
N ALA A 10 -29.80 -40.93 -15.65
CA ALA A 10 -30.50 -39.82 -15.01
C ALA A 10 -30.04 -39.66 -13.55
N GLY A 11 -30.18 -38.48 -12.97
CA GLY A 11 -30.13 -38.31 -11.51
C GLY A 11 -29.79 -36.88 -11.09
N ARG A 12 -30.80 -36.02 -10.93
CA ARG A 12 -31.38 -35.70 -9.61
C ARG A 12 -30.49 -34.82 -8.75
N ASP A 13 -30.61 -33.53 -9.02
CA ASP A 13 -30.77 -32.48 -8.02
C ASP A 13 -31.70 -32.92 -6.88
N SER A 14 -31.12 -33.33 -5.75
CA SER A 14 -31.81 -33.42 -4.46
C SER A 14 -30.80 -33.39 -3.33
N TRP A 15 -30.64 -32.23 -2.68
CA TRP A 15 -29.96 -32.12 -1.40
C TRP A 15 -31.05 -32.10 -0.33
N THR A 16 -31.14 -33.15 0.50
CA THR A 16 -32.04 -33.20 1.65
C THR A 16 -31.28 -33.49 2.94
N THR A 17 -31.60 -32.67 3.95
CA THR A 17 -31.62 -32.94 5.42
C THR A 17 -30.24 -33.06 6.09
N THR A 18 -29.91 -32.27 7.11
CA THR A 18 -30.51 -32.38 8.46
C THR A 18 -30.07 -31.18 9.30
N THR A 19 -31.01 -30.44 9.90
CA THR A 19 -30.73 -29.49 10.99
C THR A 19 -31.57 -29.91 12.19
N HIS A 20 -30.89 -30.19 13.30
CA HIS A 20 -31.52 -30.62 14.53
C HIS A 20 -32.13 -29.42 15.24
N THR A 21 -33.43 -29.49 15.50
CA THR A 21 -34.16 -28.64 16.43
C THR A 21 -33.85 -29.07 17.86
N SER A 22 -33.44 -28.13 18.70
CA SER A 22 -33.69 -28.18 20.15
C SER A 22 -33.76 -26.76 20.70
N SER A 23 -34.98 -26.40 21.09
CA SER A 23 -35.39 -25.20 21.82
C SER A 23 -34.65 -25.05 23.16
N SER A 24 -34.37 -23.82 23.60
CA SER A 24 -35.33 -23.06 24.43
C SER A 24 -34.68 -21.83 25.08
N SER A 25 -35.51 -20.78 25.19
CA SER A 25 -35.56 -19.78 26.27
C SER A 25 -34.61 -18.57 26.21
N SER A 26 -35.14 -17.45 25.70
CA SER A 26 -34.75 -16.06 26.01
C SER A 26 -35.26 -15.63 27.42
N PRO A 27 -35.09 -14.36 27.83
CA PRO A 27 -33.97 -13.72 28.54
C PRO A 27 -34.32 -13.37 30.01
N PRO A 28 -33.44 -12.69 30.77
CA PRO A 28 -33.74 -11.27 31.03
C PRO A 28 -32.51 -10.33 31.11
N SER A 29 -32.71 -9.07 30.71
CA SER A 29 -31.93 -7.93 31.17
C SER A 29 -32.39 -7.49 32.56
N PRO A 30 -31.50 -6.91 33.39
CA PRO A 30 -31.81 -5.57 33.85
C PRO A 30 -30.58 -4.64 33.89
N ASP A 31 -30.79 -3.47 33.29
CA ASP A 31 -30.55 -2.14 33.85
C ASP A 31 -29.57 -2.03 35.03
N THR A 32 -28.50 -1.25 34.84
CA THR A 32 -28.05 -0.28 35.85
C THR A 32 -27.10 0.74 35.22
N SER A 33 -27.68 1.86 34.79
CA SER A 33 -27.00 3.16 34.85
C SER A 33 -27.05 3.71 36.28
N PRO A 34 -26.04 4.45 36.70
CA PRO A 34 -26.28 5.85 37.09
C PRO A 34 -25.28 6.77 36.37
N SER A 35 -25.73 7.74 35.57
CA SER A 35 -26.18 9.09 35.98
C SER A 35 -25.15 9.87 36.79
N SER A 36 -24.48 10.83 36.13
CA SER A 36 -24.13 12.21 36.55
C SER A 36 -23.02 12.73 35.62
N SER A 37 -23.32 13.41 34.51
CA SER A 37 -23.49 14.87 34.36
C SER A 37 -22.19 15.73 34.46
N PRO A 38 -22.17 16.92 33.81
CA PRO A 38 -21.04 17.37 32.99
C PRO A 38 -20.23 18.53 33.59
N HIS A 39 -18.97 18.68 33.15
CA HIS A 39 -18.15 19.89 33.30
C HIS A 39 -17.46 20.10 31.94
N SER A 40 -17.99 20.92 31.02
CA SER A 40 -17.87 22.38 30.90
C SER A 40 -16.46 22.95 31.02
N SER A 41 -16.06 23.61 29.92
CA SER A 41 -15.01 24.63 29.77
C SER A 41 -13.58 24.09 29.66
N SER A 42 -12.79 24.37 28.61
CA SER A 42 -12.63 25.67 27.96
C SER A 42 -12.09 25.54 26.54
N LEU A 43 -12.70 26.29 25.61
CA LEU A 43 -12.09 26.63 24.34
C LEU A 43 -11.06 27.74 24.60
N THR A 44 -9.77 27.43 24.46
CA THR A 44 -8.74 28.46 24.28
C THR A 44 -8.53 28.67 22.80
N SER A 45 -9.12 29.74 22.30
CA SER A 45 -8.76 30.38 21.04
C SER A 45 -7.33 30.91 21.14
N THR A 46 -6.38 30.29 20.46
CA THR A 46 -5.14 30.94 20.06
C THR A 46 -5.27 31.38 18.61
N SER A 47 -5.77 32.60 18.46
CA SER A 47 -5.58 33.41 17.26
C SER A 47 -4.20 34.06 17.36
N THR A 48 -3.28 33.64 16.51
CA THR A 48 -2.07 34.37 16.11
C THR A 48 -1.93 34.10 14.62
N SER A 49 -2.42 35.02 13.79
CA SER A 49 -1.60 36.04 13.13
C SER A 49 -0.51 35.35 12.28
N SER A 50 -0.83 34.94 11.06
CA SER A 50 -0.68 35.76 9.84
C SER A 50 0.69 36.41 9.72
N SER A 51 1.67 35.62 9.31
CA SER A 51 2.85 36.08 8.57
C SER A 51 3.22 35.01 7.54
N ASP A 52 2.99 35.34 6.27
CA ASP A 52 3.74 34.95 5.06
C ASP A 52 3.85 33.46 4.66
N PRO A 53 3.19 33.04 3.56
CA PRO A 53 3.64 31.92 2.73
C PRO A 53 4.44 32.43 1.51
N THR A 54 5.55 33.12 1.76
CA THR A 54 6.62 33.33 0.78
C THR A 54 7.90 32.95 1.52
N THR A 55 8.43 31.74 1.40
CA THR A 55 8.89 31.11 0.18
C THR A 55 8.87 29.62 0.51
N SER A 56 7.95 28.86 -0.08
CA SER A 56 8.22 27.44 -0.29
C SER A 56 9.39 27.40 -1.26
N THR A 57 10.60 27.51 -0.73
CA THR A 57 11.71 26.74 -1.26
C THR A 57 11.22 25.31 -1.12
N THR A 58 10.47 24.85 -2.12
CA THR A 58 10.56 23.48 -2.59
C THR A 58 12.05 23.27 -2.68
N ALA A 59 12.63 22.74 -1.60
CA ALA A 59 13.96 22.17 -1.65
C ALA A 59 13.81 21.20 -2.80
N LEU A 60 14.32 21.62 -3.96
CA LEU A 60 14.31 20.86 -5.18
C LEU A 60 14.94 19.55 -4.74
N ALA A 61 14.10 18.54 -4.49
CA ALA A 61 14.59 17.21 -4.20
C ALA A 61 15.60 16.98 -5.33
N PRO A 62 16.89 16.75 -5.01
CA PRO A 62 17.95 16.83 -5.99
C PRO A 62 17.47 16.05 -7.19
N THR A 63 17.35 16.74 -8.32
CA THR A 63 16.83 16.17 -9.55
C THR A 63 17.78 15.05 -9.89
N GLU A 64 17.43 13.84 -9.47
CA GLU A 64 18.26 12.68 -9.74
C GLU A 64 18.32 12.54 -11.25
N GLU A 65 19.49 12.79 -11.78
CA GLU A 65 19.77 12.56 -13.18
C GLU A 65 19.94 11.07 -13.37
N PHE A 66 18.99 10.47 -14.09
CA PHE A 66 19.05 9.06 -14.45
C PHE A 66 19.72 8.90 -15.81
N PRO A 67 20.67 7.98 -15.95
CA PRO A 67 21.36 7.75 -17.22
C PRO A 67 20.43 7.18 -18.31
N SER A 68 19.34 6.52 -17.91
CA SER A 68 18.32 5.98 -18.81
C SER A 68 16.91 6.21 -18.25
N ILE A 69 15.92 6.24 -19.15
CA ILE A 69 14.49 6.19 -18.80
C ILE A 69 14.18 4.89 -18.03
N ASP A 70 14.82 3.78 -18.40
CA ASP A 70 14.62 2.49 -17.74
C ASP A 70 15.12 2.53 -16.29
N ASP A 71 16.29 3.12 -16.06
CA ASP A 71 16.87 3.25 -14.72
C ASP A 71 16.05 4.19 -13.84
N GLU A 72 15.49 5.26 -14.42
CA GLU A 72 14.53 6.14 -13.74
C GLU A 72 13.29 5.37 -13.29
N ILE A 73 12.72 4.58 -14.20
CA ILE A 73 11.51 3.80 -13.93
C ILE A 73 11.80 2.74 -12.85
N LEU A 74 12.85 1.94 -13.05
CA LEU A 74 13.23 0.89 -12.11
C LEU A 74 13.52 1.46 -10.73
N THR A 75 14.30 2.53 -10.64
CA THR A 75 14.62 3.16 -9.36
C THR A 75 13.38 3.71 -8.66
N LYS A 76 12.46 4.34 -9.40
CA LYS A 76 11.19 4.83 -8.85
C LYS A 76 10.29 3.69 -8.38
N MET A 77 10.16 2.63 -9.16
CA MET A 77 9.41 1.43 -8.78
C MET A 77 9.99 0.76 -7.54
N GLU A 78 11.32 0.64 -7.48
CA GLU A 78 12.05 0.04 -6.38
C GLU A 78 11.83 0.81 -5.07
N ARG A 79 11.91 2.14 -5.11
CA ARG A 79 11.58 2.99 -3.97
C ARG A 79 10.14 2.86 -3.54
N ARG A 80 9.21 2.83 -4.49
CA ARG A 80 7.79 2.66 -4.18
C ARG A 80 7.55 1.31 -3.49
N ARG A 81 8.11 0.22 -4.03
CA ARG A 81 8.00 -1.11 -3.43
C ARG A 81 8.60 -1.16 -2.04
N LYS A 82 9.81 -0.62 -1.86
CA LYS A 82 10.47 -0.50 -0.55
C LYS A 82 9.63 0.30 0.44
N ALA A 83 9.06 1.42 0.01
CA ALA A 83 8.17 2.22 0.86
C ALA A 83 6.92 1.43 1.26
N ILE A 84 6.30 0.70 0.33
CA ILE A 84 5.15 -0.17 0.64
C ILE A 84 5.52 -1.18 1.73
N ILE A 85 6.65 -1.89 1.57
CA ILE A 85 7.14 -2.84 2.59
C ILE A 85 7.37 -2.13 3.92
N TRP A 86 8.09 -1.00 3.89
CA TRP A 86 8.43 -0.22 5.07
C TRP A 86 7.18 0.21 5.84
N PHE A 87 6.15 0.72 5.16
CA PHE A 87 4.92 1.16 5.81
C PHE A 87 3.95 0.02 6.15
N SER A 88 4.14 -1.17 5.58
CA SER A 88 3.34 -2.37 5.92
C SER A 88 3.81 -3.04 7.21
N VAL A 89 5.05 -2.78 7.64
CA VAL A 89 5.65 -3.36 8.85
C VAL A 89 5.44 -2.41 10.04
N SER A 90 5.19 -2.99 11.22
CA SER A 90 5.03 -2.21 12.46
C SER A 90 6.30 -1.47 12.83
N GLU A 91 6.15 -0.33 13.51
CA GLU A 91 7.26 0.53 13.90
C GLU A 91 8.31 -0.20 14.76
N ALA A 92 7.87 -1.03 15.71
CA ALA A 92 8.76 -1.82 16.56
C ALA A 92 9.65 -2.79 15.77
N LEU A 93 9.12 -3.41 14.70
CA LEU A 93 9.92 -4.30 13.85
C LEU A 93 10.87 -3.50 12.95
N ARG A 94 10.45 -2.32 12.48
CA ARG A 94 11.32 -1.42 11.72
C ARG A 94 12.52 -0.98 12.53
N GLU A 95 12.28 -0.48 13.75
CA GLU A 95 13.33 0.02 14.63
C GLU A 95 14.35 -1.09 14.96
N LYS A 96 13.85 -2.30 15.21
CA LYS A 96 14.68 -3.44 15.60
C LYS A 96 15.50 -4.06 14.46
N TYR A 97 14.94 -4.14 13.25
CA TYR A 97 15.52 -4.96 12.18
C TYR A 97 15.80 -4.22 10.87
N LEU A 98 15.16 -3.06 10.64
CA LEU A 98 15.18 -2.39 9.34
C LEU A 98 15.74 -0.96 9.37
N THR A 99 16.11 -0.40 10.53
CA THR A 99 16.61 0.98 10.65
C THR A 99 17.76 1.29 9.68
N ASP A 100 18.67 0.34 9.45
CA ASP A 100 19.79 0.46 8.52
C ASP A 100 19.39 0.20 7.04
N MET A 101 18.18 -0.28 6.80
CA MET A 101 17.67 -0.69 5.49
C MET A 101 16.88 0.42 4.76
N GLY A 102 16.71 1.58 5.39
CA GLY A 102 16.05 2.74 4.78
C GLY A 102 16.89 3.46 3.71
N GLY A 103 18.18 3.13 3.60
CA GLY A 103 19.15 3.76 2.70
C GLY A 103 18.82 3.61 1.20
N ARG A 104 19.39 4.49 0.37
CA ARG A 104 19.25 4.46 -1.10
C ARG A 104 19.95 3.27 -1.75
N ASP A 105 20.99 2.75 -1.10
CA ASP A 105 21.84 1.63 -1.54
C ASP A 105 21.19 0.25 -1.33
N LYS A 106 20.10 0.18 -0.54
CA LYS A 106 19.41 -1.07 -0.24
C LYS A 106 18.21 -1.31 -1.14
N THR A 107 18.06 -2.55 -1.59
CA THR A 107 16.90 -2.99 -2.39
C THR A 107 15.74 -3.43 -1.48
N SER A 108 14.53 -3.37 -2.02
CA SER A 108 13.30 -3.92 -1.46
C SER A 108 13.40 -5.42 -1.18
N GLU A 109 14.14 -6.15 -2.01
CA GLU A 109 14.45 -7.57 -1.81
C GLU A 109 15.27 -7.78 -0.54
N ASP A 110 16.29 -6.93 -0.30
CA ASP A 110 17.09 -6.99 0.93
C ASP A 110 16.24 -6.70 2.17
N VAL A 111 15.35 -5.70 2.08
CA VAL A 111 14.41 -5.37 3.17
C VAL A 111 13.51 -6.57 3.48
N MET A 112 12.91 -7.20 2.45
CA MET A 112 12.01 -8.35 2.65
C MET A 112 12.73 -9.59 3.14
N ARG A 113 13.93 -9.87 2.64
CA ARG A 113 14.75 -10.98 3.11
C ARG A 113 15.10 -10.83 4.58
N ARG A 114 15.56 -9.65 5.00
CA ARG A 114 15.90 -9.41 6.41
C ARG A 114 14.68 -9.51 7.32
N LEU A 115 13.54 -8.99 6.88
CA LEU A 115 12.29 -9.16 7.60
C LEU A 115 11.93 -10.64 7.76
N PHE A 116 12.03 -11.41 6.67
CA PHE A 116 11.74 -12.83 6.68
C PHE A 116 12.67 -13.61 7.62
N GLU A 117 13.97 -13.40 7.56
CA GLU A 117 14.94 -14.09 8.41
C GLU A 117 14.70 -13.89 9.91
N ASN A 118 14.12 -12.74 10.31
CA ASN A 118 13.90 -12.39 11.71
C ASN A 118 12.48 -12.67 12.22
N VAL A 119 11.49 -12.72 11.32
CA VAL A 119 10.07 -12.79 11.69
C VAL A 119 9.41 -14.09 11.23
N ALA A 120 9.93 -14.74 10.18
CA ALA A 120 9.33 -15.95 9.66
C ALA A 120 9.46 -17.11 10.66
N PRO A 121 8.41 -17.95 10.81
CA PRO A 121 8.50 -19.16 11.61
C PRO A 121 9.62 -20.08 11.10
N PRO A 122 10.32 -20.79 11.99
CA PRO A 122 11.36 -21.73 11.61
C PRO A 122 10.80 -22.80 10.65
N GLY A 123 11.57 -23.12 9.61
CA GLY A 123 11.16 -24.05 8.56
C GLY A 123 10.39 -23.43 7.39
N THR A 124 10.05 -22.14 7.45
CA THR A 124 9.49 -21.42 6.31
C THR A 124 10.59 -21.12 5.30
N LYS A 125 10.35 -21.40 4.01
CA LYS A 125 11.27 -21.02 2.92
C LYS A 125 10.94 -19.63 2.41
N TYR A 126 11.98 -18.82 2.23
CA TYR A 126 11.82 -17.51 1.64
C TYR A 126 11.41 -17.62 0.16
N GLN A 127 10.42 -16.83 -0.23
CA GLN A 127 10.05 -16.64 -1.63
C GLN A 127 10.51 -15.24 -2.07
N ALA A 128 11.28 -15.18 -3.14
CA ALA A 128 11.77 -13.93 -3.69
C ALA A 128 10.62 -13.06 -4.20
N LEU A 129 10.81 -11.73 -4.16
CA LEU A 129 9.83 -10.82 -4.71
C LEU A 129 9.77 -10.94 -6.23
N GLU A 130 8.60 -10.62 -6.79
CA GLU A 130 8.42 -10.56 -8.23
C GLU A 130 9.40 -9.53 -8.83
N THR A 131 10.03 -9.89 -9.94
CA THR A 131 10.98 -9.00 -10.62
C THR A 131 10.27 -7.76 -11.14
N LEU A 132 10.87 -6.58 -10.89
CA LEU A 132 10.40 -5.35 -11.51
C LEU A 132 10.65 -5.42 -13.01
N LYS A 133 9.62 -5.11 -13.79
CA LYS A 133 9.69 -5.06 -15.25
C LYS A 133 9.29 -3.67 -15.70
N VAL A 134 10.09 -3.11 -16.60
CA VAL A 134 9.77 -1.87 -17.27
C VAL A 134 8.84 -2.18 -18.44
N GLU A 135 7.65 -1.60 -18.42
CA GLU A 135 6.71 -1.72 -19.52
C GLU A 135 6.79 -0.51 -20.45
N GLU A 136 6.46 -0.71 -21.72
CA GLU A 136 6.59 0.34 -22.75
C GLU A 136 5.73 1.57 -22.45
N HIS A 137 4.53 1.37 -21.89
CA HIS A 137 3.65 2.49 -21.51
C HIS A 137 4.27 3.38 -20.42
N MET A 138 5.14 2.82 -19.57
CA MET A 138 5.85 3.57 -18.53
C MET A 138 6.96 4.41 -19.14
N ARG A 139 7.71 3.85 -20.09
CA ARG A 139 8.74 4.58 -20.85
C ARG A 139 8.15 5.77 -21.58
N GLU A 140 7.02 5.56 -22.26
CA GLU A 140 6.31 6.60 -22.98
C GLU A 140 5.78 7.69 -22.01
N SER A 141 5.29 7.29 -20.83
CA SER A 141 4.85 8.24 -19.81
C SER A 141 5.99 9.13 -19.30
N VAL A 142 7.19 8.56 -19.09
CA VAL A 142 8.38 9.33 -18.69
C VAL A 142 8.85 10.24 -19.82
N ARG A 143 8.89 9.75 -21.07
CA ARG A 143 9.23 10.58 -22.24
C ARG A 143 8.32 11.79 -22.35
N ARG A 144 7.00 11.57 -22.31
CA ARG A 144 5.99 12.65 -22.32
C ARG A 144 6.11 13.58 -21.12
N ALA A 145 6.49 13.07 -19.94
CA ALA A 145 6.72 13.92 -18.77
C ALA A 145 7.94 14.85 -18.95
N ARG A 146 9.03 14.35 -19.54
CA ARG A 146 10.22 15.14 -19.87
C ARG A 146 9.91 16.23 -20.90
N GLU A 147 9.15 15.90 -21.94
CA GLU A 147 8.68 16.87 -22.94
C GLU A 147 7.80 17.96 -22.32
N ARG A 148 6.88 17.58 -21.43
CA ARG A 148 6.03 18.55 -20.71
C ARG A 148 6.84 19.48 -19.80
N CYS A 149 7.82 18.95 -19.06
CA CYS A 149 8.68 19.79 -18.21
C CYS A 149 9.47 20.79 -19.04
N SER A 150 10.06 20.37 -20.17
CA SER A 150 10.80 21.26 -21.07
C SER A 150 9.93 22.39 -21.63
N ARG A 151 8.65 22.12 -21.94
CA ARG A 151 7.73 23.17 -22.42
C ARG A 151 7.41 24.20 -21.34
N VAL A 152 7.17 23.75 -20.10
CA VAL A 152 6.89 24.62 -18.95
C VAL A 152 8.09 25.50 -18.60
N GLU A 153 9.32 25.00 -18.73
CA GLU A 153 10.53 25.80 -18.49
C GLU A 153 10.71 26.91 -19.53
N ARG A 154 10.36 26.66 -20.80
CA ARG A 154 10.39 27.70 -21.85
C ARG A 154 9.33 28.78 -21.63
N GLU A 155 8.11 28.38 -21.29
CA GLU A 155 6.99 29.31 -21.03
C GLU A 155 7.21 30.16 -19.76
N LYS A 156 7.98 29.67 -18.78
CA LYS A 156 8.37 30.45 -17.59
C LYS A 156 9.50 31.47 -17.82
N GLY A 157 10.28 31.33 -18.89
CA GLY A 157 11.38 32.24 -19.22
C GLY A 157 10.97 33.47 -20.03
N GLU A 158 9.71 33.54 -20.49
CA GLU A 158 9.24 34.54 -21.47
C GLU A 158 8.30 35.60 -20.84
N GLY A 159 8.25 35.70 -19.50
CA GLY A 159 7.32 36.57 -18.76
C GLY A 159 7.94 37.68 -17.92
N ASP A 160 9.25 37.95 -18.06
CA ASP A 160 10.01 38.90 -17.23
C ASP A 160 10.72 39.99 -18.07
N GLU A 161 10.13 40.40 -19.21
CA GLU A 161 10.61 41.56 -20.01
C GLU A 161 9.61 42.72 -20.03
#